data_AF-A0A7K4VUJ0-F1
#
_entry.id   AF-A0A7K4VUJ0-F1
#
_cell.length_a   1.000
_cell.length_b   1.000
_cell.length_c   1.000
_cell.angle_alpha   90.00
_cell.angle_beta   90.00
_cell.angle_gamma   90.00
#
_symmetry.space_group_name_H-M   'P 1'
#
loop_
_entity.id
_entity.type
_entity.pdbx_description
1 polymer ?
#
loop_
_entity_poly.entity_id
_entity_poly.type
_entity_poly.pdbx_seq_one_letter_code
_entity_poly.pdbx_strand_id
1 'polypeptide(L)'
;RYRPAGVRAMPGSRCPRPALPVLRWLPRYSRAWLPLDVLAGLAVGLTAVPQALAYAELAGLPLQYGLYSSFMGCFVYCLLGTAKDVTLGPTAIMSLLVSSYAFHQPVYAVLLAFLCGCIQLAMGLLRLGFLLDFISCPVIKGFTSAASITISFNQVKNILGLQGIPRQFFLQLYETLRRIGETRAGDAVLGLSCLAALAGLRAMKSHLPQAVPTAPLAARISHLIVWICATARNALVVLCAGLVAYSFQVMGSQPFRLTGSIPQGLPPFRPPRFSLAAPNGTVPFPSMLQDMGVGLAVVPLMGLLESVAIAKAF
;
A
#
# COMPACT_ATOMS: atom_id res chain seq x y z
N ARG A 1 2.86 27.71 13.28
CA ARG A 1 4.14 27.70 14.04
C ARG A 1 4.09 26.57 15.05
N TYR A 2 4.67 25.42 14.71
CA TYR A 2 4.99 24.34 15.65
C TYR A 2 6.22 23.65 15.04
N ARG A 3 7.41 24.02 15.50
CA ARG A 3 8.67 23.34 15.14
C ARG A 3 8.77 22.14 16.08
N PRO A 4 8.87 20.89 15.60
CA PRO A 4 9.23 19.80 16.49
C PRO A 4 10.67 20.02 16.98
N ALA A 5 10.87 19.69 18.26
CA ALA A 5 12.07 19.96 19.02
C ALA A 5 13.35 19.42 18.36
N GLY A 6 14.41 20.20 18.52
CA GLY A 6 15.63 20.10 17.75
C GLY A 6 16.46 18.85 18.01
N VAL A 7 16.92 18.25 16.92
CA VAL A 7 18.24 17.65 16.87
C VAL A 7 19.23 18.81 17.03
N ARG A 8 19.75 19.04 18.24
CA ARG A 8 20.88 19.95 18.47
C ARG A 8 22.01 19.51 17.54
N ALA A 9 22.42 20.38 16.63
CA ALA A 9 23.67 20.24 15.91
C ALA A 9 24.80 20.32 16.94
N MET A 10 25.47 19.20 17.20
CA MET A 10 26.72 19.18 17.94
C MET A 10 27.77 20.00 17.16
N PRO A 11 28.46 20.96 17.78
CA PRO A 11 29.55 21.66 17.12
C PRO A 11 30.78 20.75 17.07
N GLY A 12 31.47 20.73 15.93
CA GLY A 12 32.85 20.23 15.83
C GLY A 12 33.02 18.70 15.88
N SER A 13 32.72 18.01 14.78
CA SER A 13 33.54 16.89 14.30
C SER A 13 33.15 16.54 12.87
N ARG A 14 34.11 16.66 11.95
CA ARG A 14 34.00 16.19 10.57
C ARG A 14 34.06 14.65 10.58
N CYS A 15 33.01 13.99 11.04
CA CYS A 15 32.81 12.58 10.75
C CYS A 15 32.07 12.46 9.41
N PRO A 16 32.55 11.66 8.45
CA PRO A 16 31.76 11.34 7.26
C PRO A 16 30.46 10.69 7.75
N ARG A 17 29.32 11.27 7.36
CA ARG A 17 28.00 10.70 7.67
C ARG A 17 28.03 9.25 7.15
N PRO A 18 27.75 8.23 7.98
CA PRO A 18 27.72 6.86 7.47
C PRO A 18 26.71 6.80 6.33
N ALA A 19 27.14 6.25 5.19
CA ALA A 19 26.34 6.20 3.96
C ALA A 19 25.07 5.34 4.11
N LEU A 20 24.99 4.51 5.17
CA LEU A 20 23.89 3.60 5.45
C LEU A 20 23.30 3.85 6.85
N PRO A 21 22.03 4.25 6.96
CA PRO A 21 21.36 4.47 8.25
C PRO A 21 21.34 3.24 9.17
N VAL A 22 21.32 2.03 8.60
CA VAL A 22 21.30 0.77 9.37
C VAL A 22 22.46 0.61 10.35
N LEU A 23 23.65 1.06 9.96
CA LEU A 23 24.85 0.98 10.80
C LEU A 23 24.77 1.88 12.04
N ARG A 24 23.85 2.86 12.05
CA ARG A 24 23.65 3.79 13.16
C ARG A 24 22.63 3.28 14.17
N TRP A 25 21.53 2.67 13.71
CA TRP A 25 20.44 2.25 14.59
C TRP A 25 20.65 0.83 15.13
N LEU A 26 21.20 -0.09 14.33
CA LEU A 26 21.35 -1.50 14.70
C LEU A 26 22.21 -1.70 15.97
N PRO A 27 23.35 -1.01 16.16
CA PRO A 27 24.14 -1.14 17.40
C PRO A 27 23.47 -0.56 18.65
N ARG A 28 22.46 0.30 18.47
CA ARG A 28 21.72 0.96 19.56
C ARG A 28 20.41 0.24 19.89
N TYR A 29 20.13 -0.87 19.21
CA TYR A 29 18.88 -1.60 19.35
C TYR A 29 18.87 -2.42 20.64
N SER A 30 17.90 -2.18 21.52
CA SER A 30 17.72 -2.94 22.75
C SER A 30 16.91 -4.20 22.50
N ARG A 31 17.39 -5.34 23.02
CA ARG A 31 16.65 -6.62 22.95
C ARG A 31 15.29 -6.57 23.65
N ALA A 32 15.08 -5.61 24.56
CA ALA A 32 13.79 -5.41 25.22
C ALA A 32 12.67 -4.96 24.25
N TRP A 33 13.02 -4.38 23.10
CA TRP A 33 12.05 -3.93 22.09
C TRP A 33 11.62 -5.04 21.13
N LEU A 34 12.43 -6.10 21.00
CA LEU A 34 12.18 -7.22 20.09
C LEU A 34 10.77 -7.83 20.19
N PRO A 35 10.23 -8.18 21.38
CA PRO A 35 8.89 -8.78 21.44
C PRO A 35 7.78 -7.83 20.99
N LEU A 36 7.93 -6.53 21.27
CA LEU A 36 6.97 -5.50 20.86
C LEU A 36 7.05 -5.26 19.34
N ASP A 37 8.25 -5.24 18.78
CA ASP A 37 8.48 -5.06 17.34
C ASP A 37 8.02 -6.28 16.53
N VAL A 38 8.20 -7.50 17.05
CA VAL A 38 7.68 -8.72 16.42
C VAL A 38 6.15 -8.71 16.39
N LEU A 39 5.51 -8.33 17.50
CA LEU A 39 4.05 -8.23 17.56
C LEU A 39 3.52 -7.15 16.61
N ALA A 40 4.17 -5.99 16.58
CA ALA A 40 3.82 -4.91 15.67
C ALA A 40 4.02 -5.30 14.20
N GLY A 41 5.15 -5.94 13.88
CA GLY A 41 5.47 -6.43 12.54
C GLY A 41 4.49 -7.50 12.06
N LEU A 42 4.05 -8.41 12.93
CA LEU A 42 3.02 -9.40 12.61
C LEU A 42 1.67 -8.73 12.34
N ALA A 43 1.27 -7.77 13.19
CA ALA A 43 0.04 -7.02 13.00
C ALA A 43 0.04 -6.23 11.67
N VAL A 44 1.13 -5.51 11.38
CA VAL A 44 1.29 -4.75 10.14
C VAL A 44 1.33 -5.71 8.93
N GLY A 45 2.13 -6.78 8.99
CA GLY A 45 2.24 -7.77 7.92
C GLY A 45 0.91 -8.41 7.56
N LEU A 46 0.12 -8.81 8.56
CA LEU A 46 -1.19 -9.42 8.35
C LEU A 46 -2.19 -8.46 7.68
N THR A 47 -2.01 -7.15 7.83
CA THR A 47 -2.78 -6.13 7.09
C THR A 47 -2.19 -5.78 5.73
N ALA A 48 -0.88 -5.83 5.58
CA ALA A 48 -0.17 -5.48 4.36
C ALA A 48 -0.41 -6.50 3.24
N VAL A 49 -0.52 -7.79 3.57
CA VAL A 49 -0.76 -8.87 2.59
C VAL A 49 -2.05 -8.66 1.79
N PRO A 50 -3.26 -8.58 2.39
CA PRO A 50 -4.48 -8.36 1.62
C PRO A 50 -4.49 -7.00 0.91
N GLN A 51 -3.91 -5.96 1.53
CA GLN A 51 -3.79 -4.65 0.91
C GLN A 51 -2.94 -4.70 -0.38
N ALA A 52 -1.81 -5.40 -0.34
CA ALA A 52 -0.92 -5.53 -1.50
C ALA A 52 -1.59 -6.28 -2.66
N LEU A 53 -2.38 -7.32 -2.36
CA LEU A 53 -3.18 -8.04 -3.36
C LEU A 53 -4.21 -7.12 -4.03
N ALA A 54 -4.96 -6.35 -3.24
CA ALA A 54 -5.94 -5.40 -3.75
C ALA A 54 -5.28 -4.31 -4.63
N TYR A 55 -4.09 -3.85 -4.26
CA TYR A 55 -3.37 -2.85 -5.03
C TYR A 55 -2.77 -3.39 -6.34
N ALA A 56 -2.35 -4.66 -6.38
CA ALA A 56 -2.00 -5.31 -7.64
C ALA A 56 -3.20 -5.41 -8.60
N GLU A 57 -4.40 -5.70 -8.07
CA GLU A 57 -5.64 -5.69 -8.83
C GLU A 57 -5.94 -4.29 -9.39
N LEU A 58 -5.79 -3.23 -8.57
CA LEU A 58 -5.90 -1.84 -9.03
C LEU A 58 -4.87 -1.46 -10.09
N ALA A 59 -3.65 -2.01 -10.04
CA ALA A 59 -2.63 -1.86 -11.08
C ALA A 59 -2.97 -2.68 -12.34
N GLY A 60 -3.86 -3.67 -12.23
CA GLY A 60 -4.21 -4.60 -13.31
C GLY A 60 -3.08 -5.55 -13.64
N LEU A 61 -2.31 -5.89 -12.62
CA LEU A 61 -1.24 -6.86 -12.69
C LEU A 61 -1.67 -8.14 -11.97
N PRO A 62 -1.03 -9.28 -12.27
CA PRO A 62 -1.20 -10.48 -11.47
C PRO A 62 -0.93 -10.18 -9.98
N LEU A 63 -1.76 -10.73 -9.09
CA LEU A 63 -1.82 -10.34 -7.68
C LEU A 63 -0.48 -10.48 -6.94
N GLN A 64 0.34 -11.45 -7.34
CA GLN A 64 1.69 -11.68 -6.80
C GLN A 64 2.62 -10.45 -6.88
N TYR A 65 2.44 -9.58 -7.88
CA TYR A 65 3.28 -8.38 -8.03
C TYR A 65 3.10 -7.40 -6.87
N GLY A 66 1.91 -7.35 -6.27
CA GLY A 66 1.67 -6.58 -5.05
C GLY A 66 2.49 -7.13 -3.88
N LEU A 67 2.45 -8.46 -3.69
CA LEU A 67 3.24 -9.13 -2.65
C LEU A 67 4.73 -8.91 -2.86
N TYR A 68 5.24 -9.10 -4.08
CA TYR A 68 6.65 -8.87 -4.41
C TYR A 68 7.09 -7.44 -4.13
N SER A 69 6.27 -6.45 -4.50
CA SER A 69 6.57 -5.03 -4.24
C SER A 69 6.59 -4.71 -2.74
N SER A 70 5.64 -5.25 -1.97
CA SER A 70 5.60 -5.03 -0.51
C SER A 70 6.76 -5.69 0.22
N PHE A 71 7.15 -6.89 -0.20
CA PHE A 71 8.26 -7.63 0.40
C PHE A 71 9.61 -6.96 0.14
N MET A 72 9.95 -6.71 -1.14
CA MET A 72 11.24 -6.14 -1.51
C MET A 72 11.37 -4.68 -1.05
N GLY A 73 10.29 -3.90 -1.11
CA GLY A 73 10.26 -2.51 -0.65
C GLY A 73 10.63 -2.37 0.83
N CYS A 74 10.04 -3.19 1.69
CA CYS A 74 10.37 -3.22 3.13
C CYS A 74 11.82 -3.59 3.39
N PHE A 75 12.36 -4.59 2.68
CA PHE A 75 13.73 -5.05 2.89
C PHE A 75 14.76 -3.97 2.52
N VAL A 76 14.55 -3.30 1.38
CA VAL A 76 15.41 -2.17 0.96
C VAL A 76 15.29 -1.00 1.94
N TYR A 77 14.08 -0.69 2.42
CA TYR A 77 13.88 0.39 3.40
C TYR A 77 14.49 0.09 4.77
N CYS A 78 14.52 -1.16 5.20
CA CYS A 78 15.19 -1.53 6.46
C CYS A 78 16.68 -1.13 6.46
N LEU A 79 17.34 -1.23 5.30
CA LEU A 79 18.76 -0.92 5.14
C LEU A 79 19.01 0.59 4.92
N LEU A 80 18.19 1.23 4.10
CA LEU A 80 18.41 2.61 3.61
C LEU A 80 17.50 3.66 4.24
N GLY A 81 16.46 3.25 4.95
CA GLY A 81 15.43 4.10 5.53
C GLY A 81 15.95 4.91 6.70
N THR A 82 15.43 6.13 6.83
CA THR A 82 15.81 7.08 7.88
C THR A 82 14.74 7.23 8.96
N ALA A 83 13.48 6.91 8.66
CA ALA A 83 12.37 6.96 9.60
C ALA A 83 12.06 5.56 10.13
N LYS A 84 12.02 5.40 11.46
CA LYS A 84 11.90 4.11 12.14
C LYS A 84 10.51 3.45 12.00
N ASP A 85 9.46 4.26 11.93
CA ASP A 85 8.06 3.78 12.01
C ASP A 85 7.36 3.73 10.62
N VAL A 86 8.07 4.09 9.55
CA VAL A 86 7.50 4.11 8.20
C VAL A 86 7.57 2.73 7.58
N THR A 87 6.41 2.19 7.20
CA THR A 87 6.31 0.97 6.39
C THR A 87 6.15 1.35 4.93
N LEU A 88 7.06 0.88 4.07
CA LEU A 88 6.93 1.04 2.62
C LEU A 88 6.15 -0.13 2.02
N GLY A 89 5.30 0.16 1.05
CA GLY A 89 4.54 -0.85 0.32
C GLY A 89 3.83 -0.23 -0.87
N PRO A 90 3.13 -1.04 -1.67
CA PRO A 90 2.29 -0.50 -2.73
C PRO A 90 1.25 0.44 -2.13
N THR A 91 0.94 1.53 -2.84
CA THR A 91 -0.13 2.47 -2.51
C THR A 91 -1.19 2.44 -3.61
N ALA A 92 -2.43 2.80 -3.27
CA ALA A 92 -3.52 2.80 -4.22
C ALA A 92 -3.27 3.76 -5.39
N ILE A 93 -2.70 4.93 -5.12
CA ILE A 93 -2.44 5.95 -6.14
C ILE A 93 -1.33 5.49 -7.09
N MET A 94 -0.20 5.00 -6.56
CA MET A 94 0.87 4.46 -7.40
C MET A 94 0.36 3.28 -8.24
N SER A 95 -0.54 2.45 -7.70
CA SER A 95 -1.17 1.37 -8.45
C SER A 95 -2.02 1.87 -9.61
N LEU A 96 -2.81 2.93 -9.41
CA LEU A 96 -3.60 3.56 -10.49
C LEU A 96 -2.72 4.25 -11.55
N LEU A 97 -1.61 4.86 -11.14
CA LEU A 97 -0.64 5.44 -12.08
C LEU A 97 0.04 4.34 -12.90
N VAL A 98 0.49 3.26 -12.26
CA VAL A 98 1.04 2.08 -12.96
C VAL A 98 -0.02 1.49 -13.89
N SER A 99 -1.28 1.40 -13.48
CA SER A 99 -2.37 0.96 -14.36
C SER A 99 -2.49 1.82 -15.63
N SER A 100 -2.26 3.12 -15.52
CA SER A 100 -2.39 4.06 -16.65
C SER A 100 -1.19 4.01 -17.60
N TYR A 101 0.03 3.80 -17.07
CA TYR A 101 1.29 3.89 -17.84
C TYR A 101 1.95 2.55 -18.13
N ALA A 102 1.50 1.46 -17.52
CA ALA A 102 2.01 0.11 -17.75
C ALA A 102 1.05 -0.80 -18.54
N PHE A 103 -0.11 -0.29 -18.96
CA PHE A 103 -1.06 -0.99 -19.84
C PHE A 103 -1.41 -2.41 -19.40
N HIS A 104 -1.48 -2.66 -18.09
CA HIS A 104 -1.71 -3.99 -17.50
C HIS A 104 -0.67 -5.06 -17.86
N GLN A 105 0.47 -4.64 -18.39
CA GLN A 105 1.59 -5.51 -18.77
C GLN A 105 2.65 -5.51 -17.67
N PRO A 106 2.96 -6.67 -17.06
CA PRO A 106 3.98 -6.74 -16.01
C PRO A 106 5.37 -6.27 -16.46
N VAL A 107 5.69 -6.45 -17.75
CA VAL A 107 6.97 -6.00 -18.32
C VAL A 107 7.10 -4.47 -18.26
N TYR A 108 6.05 -3.74 -18.66
CA TYR A 108 6.03 -2.28 -18.54
C TYR A 108 6.06 -1.85 -17.08
N ALA A 109 5.33 -2.51 -16.19
CA ALA A 109 5.29 -2.14 -14.78
C ALA A 109 6.67 -2.29 -14.10
N VAL A 110 7.37 -3.39 -14.38
CA VAL A 110 8.73 -3.63 -13.85
C VAL A 110 9.74 -2.63 -14.44
N LEU A 111 9.66 -2.35 -15.75
CA LEU A 111 10.53 -1.37 -16.40
C LEU A 111 10.28 0.04 -15.87
N LEU A 112 9.02 0.44 -15.73
CA LEU A 112 8.62 1.73 -15.17
C LEU A 112 9.13 1.88 -13.73
N ALA A 113 8.95 0.86 -12.89
CA ALA A 113 9.45 0.87 -11.51
C ALA A 113 10.98 1.04 -11.46
N PHE A 114 11.71 0.34 -12.33
CA PHE A 114 13.17 0.48 -12.44
C PHE A 114 13.59 1.90 -12.86
N LEU A 115 12.99 2.43 -13.94
CA LEU A 115 13.29 3.78 -14.44
C LEU A 115 12.91 4.85 -13.40
N CYS A 116 11.80 4.70 -12.70
CA CYS A 116 11.41 5.57 -11.59
C CYS A 116 12.47 5.56 -10.47
N GLY A 117 12.98 4.39 -10.10
CA GLY A 117 14.07 4.25 -9.14
C GLY A 117 15.35 4.97 -9.60
N CYS A 118 15.73 4.82 -10.87
CA CYS A 118 16.88 5.54 -11.45
C CYS A 118 16.67 7.06 -11.42
N ILE A 119 15.49 7.54 -11.78
CA ILE A 119 15.15 8.98 -11.78
C ILE A 119 15.16 9.52 -10.35
N GLN A 120 14.53 8.83 -9.39
CA GLN A 120 14.53 9.23 -7.98
C GLN A 120 15.95 9.21 -7.38
N LEU A 121 16.77 8.23 -7.75
CA LEU A 121 18.17 8.19 -7.36
C LEU A 121 18.94 9.38 -7.93
N ALA A 122 18.77 9.69 -9.21
CA ALA A 122 19.38 10.86 -9.84
C ALA A 122 18.92 12.18 -9.17
N MET A 123 17.63 12.32 -8.88
CA MET A 123 17.09 13.46 -8.13
C MET A 123 17.75 13.59 -6.74
N GLY A 124 17.92 12.47 -6.03
CA GLY A 124 18.60 12.42 -4.74
C GLY A 124 20.07 12.82 -4.83
N LEU A 125 20.80 12.31 -5.83
CA LEU A 125 22.21 12.62 -6.08
C LEU A 125 22.44 14.09 -6.44
N LEU A 126 21.55 14.64 -7.28
CA LEU A 126 21.54 16.06 -7.66
C LEU A 126 20.99 16.97 -6.54
N ARG A 127 20.60 16.41 -5.40
CA ARG A 127 20.02 17.12 -4.25
C ARG A 127 18.81 17.97 -4.63
N LEU A 128 17.98 17.47 -5.53
CA LEU A 128 16.73 18.08 -5.99
C LEU A 128 15.62 18.07 -4.92
N GLY A 129 15.97 17.94 -3.63
CA GLY A 129 15.04 18.01 -2.51
C GLY A 129 14.30 19.35 -2.43
N PHE A 130 14.89 20.42 -2.98
CA PHE A 130 14.23 21.73 -3.05
C PHE A 130 12.96 21.72 -3.91
N LEU A 131 12.81 20.78 -4.86
CA LEU A 131 11.57 20.63 -5.63
C LEU A 131 10.37 20.33 -4.72
N LEU A 132 10.61 19.69 -3.58
CA LEU A 132 9.56 19.37 -2.61
C LEU A 132 9.05 20.61 -1.86
N ASP A 133 9.87 21.64 -1.72
CA ASP A 133 9.48 22.89 -1.07
C ASP A 133 8.57 23.75 -1.96
N PHE A 134 8.58 23.52 -3.27
CA PHE A 134 7.67 24.16 -4.22
C PHE A 134 6.26 23.55 -4.24
N ILE A 135 6.05 22.40 -3.60
CA ILE A 135 4.74 21.76 -3.52
C ILE A 135 3.97 22.36 -2.35
N SER A 136 3.03 23.26 -2.67
CA SER A 136 2.24 23.97 -1.66
C SER A 136 1.32 23.02 -0.89
N CYS A 137 1.07 23.32 0.39
CA CYS A 137 0.11 22.56 1.21
C CYS A 137 -1.29 22.41 0.56
N PRO A 138 -1.85 23.44 -0.12
CA PRO A 138 -3.09 23.29 -0.88
C PRO A 138 -3.04 22.20 -1.95
N VAL A 139 -1.93 22.05 -2.67
CA VAL A 139 -1.77 21.00 -3.70
C VAL A 139 -1.80 19.61 -3.06
N ILE A 140 -1.06 19.41 -1.97
CA ILE A 140 -1.05 18.12 -1.24
C ILE A 140 -2.45 17.79 -0.68
N LYS A 141 -3.17 18.79 -0.14
CA LYS A 141 -4.54 18.61 0.36
C LYS A 141 -5.53 18.30 -0.76
N GLY A 142 -5.44 19.01 -1.90
CA GLY A 142 -6.28 18.74 -3.07
C GLY A 142 -6.03 17.34 -3.63
N PHE A 143 -4.76 16.95 -3.76
CA PHE A 143 -4.37 15.62 -4.21
C PHE A 143 -4.85 14.50 -3.27
N THR A 144 -4.62 14.62 -1.95
CA THR A 144 -5.06 13.60 -0.99
C THR A 144 -6.59 13.48 -0.93
N SER A 145 -7.33 14.58 -1.09
CA SER A 145 -8.80 14.57 -1.20
C SER A 145 -9.26 13.86 -2.48
N ALA A 146 -8.71 14.23 -3.65
CA ALA A 146 -9.04 13.60 -4.93
C ALA A 146 -8.68 12.10 -4.95
N ALA A 147 -7.54 11.73 -4.37
CA ALA A 147 -7.14 10.34 -4.20
C ALA A 147 -8.12 9.57 -3.29
N SER A 148 -8.53 10.14 -2.16
CA SER A 148 -9.51 9.52 -1.25
C SER A 148 -10.84 9.22 -1.96
N ILE A 149 -11.35 10.19 -2.73
CA ILE A 149 -12.57 10.03 -3.53
C ILE A 149 -12.37 8.92 -4.57
N THR A 150 -11.27 8.98 -5.33
CA THR A 150 -10.97 8.00 -6.38
C THR A 150 -10.82 6.58 -5.83
N ILE A 151 -10.17 6.42 -4.69
CA ILE A 151 -10.01 5.12 -4.01
C ILE A 151 -11.37 4.61 -3.55
N SER A 152 -12.20 5.45 -2.95
CA SER A 152 -13.54 5.07 -2.46
C SER A 152 -14.42 4.55 -3.59
N PHE A 153 -14.53 5.29 -4.70
CA PHE A 153 -15.29 4.85 -5.88
C PHE A 153 -14.69 3.60 -6.54
N ASN A 154 -13.36 3.44 -6.50
CA ASN A 154 -12.71 2.24 -7.00
C ASN A 154 -13.09 0.96 -6.25
N GLN A 155 -13.48 1.06 -4.98
CA GLN A 155 -13.92 -0.08 -4.19
C GLN A 155 -15.41 -0.43 -4.40
N VAL A 156 -16.24 0.51 -4.87
CA VAL A 156 -17.69 0.27 -5.01
C VAL A 156 -17.99 -0.92 -5.94
N LYS A 157 -17.33 -0.98 -7.10
CA LYS A 157 -17.49 -2.12 -8.04
C LYS A 157 -17.12 -3.46 -7.40
N ASN A 158 -16.13 -3.48 -6.50
CA ASN A 158 -15.64 -4.68 -5.84
C ASN A 158 -16.64 -5.14 -4.75
N ILE A 159 -17.20 -4.20 -3.99
CA ILE A 159 -18.28 -4.48 -3.02
C ILE A 159 -19.51 -5.03 -3.74
N LEU A 160 -19.91 -4.42 -4.85
CA LEU A 160 -21.09 -4.80 -5.63
C LEU A 160 -20.91 -6.11 -6.44
N GLY A 161 -19.69 -6.65 -6.51
CA GLY A 161 -19.38 -7.80 -7.34
C GLY A 161 -19.57 -7.54 -8.84
N LEU A 162 -19.29 -6.33 -9.32
CA LEU A 162 -19.37 -5.97 -10.74
C LEU A 162 -18.04 -6.22 -11.47
N GLN A 163 -18.10 -6.62 -12.74
CA GLN A 163 -16.92 -7.00 -13.54
C GLN A 163 -16.82 -6.17 -14.82
N GLY A 164 -15.59 -5.97 -15.30
CA GLY A 164 -15.34 -5.24 -16.54
C GLY A 164 -15.66 -3.73 -16.46
N ILE A 165 -15.81 -3.19 -15.25
CA ILE A 165 -16.00 -1.76 -15.07
C ILE A 165 -14.67 -1.03 -15.37
N PRO A 166 -14.68 -0.02 -16.25
CA PRO A 166 -13.49 0.75 -16.57
C PRO A 166 -12.92 1.45 -15.33
N ARG A 167 -11.63 1.81 -15.39
CA ARG A 167 -10.90 2.40 -14.25
C ARG A 167 -10.85 3.93 -14.26
N GLN A 168 -11.15 4.54 -15.41
CA GLN A 168 -11.24 6.00 -15.53
C GLN A 168 -12.40 6.48 -14.66
N PHE A 169 -12.13 7.43 -13.75
CA PHE A 169 -13.07 7.83 -12.70
C PHE A 169 -14.51 8.07 -13.18
N PHE A 170 -14.69 8.92 -14.20
CA PHE A 170 -16.03 9.26 -14.71
C PHE A 170 -16.71 8.07 -15.38
N LEU A 171 -15.97 7.32 -16.19
CA LEU A 171 -16.49 6.15 -16.90
C LEU A 171 -16.84 5.02 -15.93
N GLN A 172 -16.01 4.84 -14.90
CA GLN A 172 -16.23 3.93 -13.79
C GLN A 172 -17.53 4.26 -13.06
N LEU A 173 -17.73 5.53 -12.70
CA LEU A 173 -18.93 5.98 -12.00
C LEU A 173 -20.18 5.72 -12.84
N TYR A 174 -20.15 6.13 -14.11
CA TYR A 174 -21.26 5.94 -15.04
C TYR A 174 -21.63 4.46 -15.22
N GLU A 175 -20.65 3.60 -15.53
CA GLU A 175 -20.89 2.18 -15.77
C GLU A 175 -21.28 1.42 -14.48
N THR A 176 -20.76 1.82 -13.32
CA THR A 176 -21.15 1.23 -12.03
C THR A 176 -22.62 1.52 -11.72
N LEU A 177 -23.07 2.76 -11.94
CA LEU A 177 -24.47 3.13 -11.72
C LEU A 177 -25.40 2.47 -12.75
N ARG A 178 -24.97 2.41 -14.01
CA ARG A 178 -25.74 1.78 -15.09
C ARG A 178 -25.95 0.28 -14.88
N ARG A 179 -24.93 -0.43 -14.39
CA ARG A 179 -24.93 -1.88 -14.20
C ARG A 179 -25.24 -2.31 -12.77
N ILE A 180 -25.84 -1.45 -11.96
CA ILE A 180 -26.17 -1.76 -10.56
C ILE A 180 -27.17 -2.93 -10.42
N GLY A 181 -27.96 -3.21 -11.46
CA GLY A 181 -28.85 -4.38 -11.52
C GLY A 181 -28.12 -5.71 -11.69
N GLU A 182 -26.87 -5.72 -12.15
CA GLU A 182 -26.04 -6.93 -12.31
C GLU A 182 -25.26 -7.28 -11.03
N THR A 183 -25.66 -6.70 -9.90
CA THR A 183 -25.02 -6.88 -8.61
C THR A 183 -25.10 -8.34 -8.14
N ARG A 184 -23.96 -8.86 -7.68
CA ARG A 184 -23.92 -10.20 -7.09
C ARG A 184 -24.22 -10.09 -5.60
N ALA A 185 -25.41 -10.54 -5.20
CA ALA A 185 -25.89 -10.41 -3.83
C ALA A 185 -24.91 -10.97 -2.78
N GLY A 186 -24.25 -12.09 -3.08
CA GLY A 186 -23.24 -12.68 -2.19
C GLY A 186 -22.07 -11.72 -1.90
N ASP A 187 -21.47 -11.15 -2.95
CA ASP A 187 -20.36 -10.20 -2.81
C ASP A 187 -20.81 -8.92 -2.09
N ALA A 188 -22.01 -8.41 -2.42
CA ALA A 188 -22.58 -7.21 -1.80
C ALA A 188 -22.83 -7.39 -0.29
N VAL A 189 -23.46 -8.50 0.11
CA VAL A 189 -23.73 -8.81 1.52
C VAL A 189 -22.42 -9.01 2.30
N LEU A 190 -21.47 -9.75 1.75
CA LEU A 190 -20.17 -9.96 2.38
C LEU A 190 -19.38 -8.64 2.50
N GLY A 191 -19.35 -7.83 1.44
CA GLY A 191 -18.67 -6.53 1.43
C GLY A 191 -19.28 -5.54 2.43
N LEU A 192 -20.61 -5.41 2.45
CA LEU A 192 -21.32 -4.53 3.39
C LEU A 192 -21.18 -5.00 4.84
N SER A 193 -21.24 -6.31 5.10
CA SER A 193 -21.01 -6.86 6.44
C SER A 193 -19.57 -6.65 6.91
N CYS A 194 -18.58 -6.81 6.03
CA CYS A 194 -17.19 -6.47 6.33
C CYS A 194 -17.02 -4.98 6.66
N LEU A 195 -17.65 -4.09 5.88
CA LEU A 195 -17.61 -2.65 6.13
C LEU A 195 -18.25 -2.29 7.47
N ALA A 196 -19.41 -2.87 7.79
CA ALA A 196 -20.09 -2.70 9.07
C ALA A 196 -19.24 -3.22 10.23
N ALA A 197 -18.61 -4.40 10.10
CA ALA A 197 -17.72 -4.96 11.09
C ALA A 197 -16.49 -4.08 11.34
N LEU A 198 -15.85 -3.56 10.29
CA LEU A 198 -14.72 -2.64 10.41
C LEU A 198 -15.13 -1.33 11.09
N ALA A 199 -16.27 -0.76 10.73
CA ALA A 199 -16.82 0.44 11.35
C ALA A 199 -17.16 0.21 12.83
N GLY A 200 -17.80 -0.92 13.16
CA GLY A 200 -18.13 -1.34 14.52
C GLY A 200 -16.88 -1.51 15.39
N LEU A 201 -15.88 -2.27 14.93
CA LEU A 201 -14.62 -2.46 15.64
C LEU A 201 -13.86 -1.14 15.85
N ARG A 202 -13.92 -0.22 14.88
CA ARG A 202 -13.35 1.13 15.02
C ARG A 202 -14.10 1.95 16.07
N ALA A 203 -15.43 1.93 16.06
CA ALA A 203 -16.27 2.62 17.03
C ALA A 203 -16.07 2.06 18.46
N MET A 204 -15.91 0.75 18.61
CA MET A 204 -15.59 0.12 19.90
C MET A 204 -14.25 0.65 20.44
N LYS A 205 -13.22 0.77 19.60
CA LYS A 205 -11.92 1.32 20.02
C LYS A 205 -12.00 2.78 20.45
N SER A 206 -12.79 3.60 19.74
CA SER A 206 -12.91 5.03 20.06
C SER A 206 -13.68 5.28 21.36
N HIS A 207 -14.61 4.39 21.73
CA HIS A 207 -15.36 4.48 22.98
C HIS A 207 -14.70 3.74 24.15
N LEU A 208 -13.54 3.12 23.95
CA LEU A 208 -12.85 2.39 25.00
C LEU A 208 -12.26 3.39 26.01
N PRO A 209 -12.71 3.41 27.29
CA PRO A 209 -12.18 4.31 28.29
C PRO A 209 -10.70 3.99 28.55
N GLN A 210 -9.92 5.02 28.92
CA GLN A 210 -8.50 4.82 29.23
C GLN A 210 -8.33 3.77 30.33
N ALA A 211 -7.38 2.86 30.15
CA ALA A 211 -7.11 1.78 31.10
C ALA A 211 -6.77 2.35 32.48
N VAL A 212 -7.66 2.15 33.46
CA VAL A 212 -7.43 2.56 34.84
C VAL A 212 -6.63 1.46 35.56
N PRO A 213 -5.46 1.77 36.14
CA PRO A 213 -4.61 0.78 36.82
C PRO A 213 -5.28 0.12 38.02
N THR A 214 -6.35 0.66 38.59
CA THR A 214 -7.04 0.09 39.76
C THR A 214 -8.20 -0.83 39.40
N ALA A 215 -8.48 -1.06 38.11
CA ALA A 215 -9.59 -1.88 37.66
C ALA A 215 -9.39 -3.38 37.99
N PRO A 216 -10.48 -4.12 38.27
CA PRO A 216 -10.44 -5.56 38.52
C PRO A 216 -9.85 -6.33 37.32
N LEU A 217 -9.24 -7.49 37.58
CA LEU A 217 -8.52 -8.28 36.57
C LEU A 217 -9.39 -8.58 35.33
N ALA A 218 -10.68 -8.90 35.51
CA ALA A 218 -11.61 -9.13 34.41
C ALA A 218 -11.77 -7.90 33.49
N ALA A 219 -11.86 -6.69 34.07
CA ALA A 219 -11.96 -5.46 33.30
C ALA A 219 -10.67 -5.20 32.50
N ARG A 220 -9.49 -5.45 33.09
CA ARG A 220 -8.20 -5.32 32.38
C ARG A 220 -8.08 -6.29 31.21
N ILE A 221 -8.49 -7.54 31.40
CA ILE A 221 -8.49 -8.56 30.35
C ILE A 221 -9.44 -8.15 29.23
N SER A 222 -10.66 -7.71 29.56
CA SER A 222 -11.64 -7.26 28.55
C SER A 222 -11.12 -6.06 27.74
N HIS A 223 -10.50 -5.08 28.40
CA HIS A 223 -9.91 -3.92 27.74
C HIS A 223 -8.76 -4.35 26.80
N LEU A 224 -7.89 -5.26 27.25
CA LEU A 224 -6.81 -5.79 26.43
C LEU A 224 -7.35 -6.50 25.19
N ILE A 225 -8.37 -7.36 25.35
CA ILE A 225 -8.99 -8.08 24.22
C ILE A 225 -9.58 -7.10 23.22
N VAL A 226 -10.39 -6.14 23.67
CA VAL A 226 -11.01 -5.15 22.76
C VAL A 226 -9.95 -4.31 22.05
N TRP A 227 -8.90 -3.90 22.76
CA TRP A 227 -7.80 -3.13 22.19
C TRP A 227 -7.02 -3.92 21.14
N ILE A 228 -6.72 -5.20 21.39
CA ILE A 228 -6.04 -6.09 20.43
C ILE A 228 -6.94 -6.31 19.22
N CYS A 229 -8.20 -6.75 19.42
CA CYS A 229 -9.15 -7.01 18.34
C CYS A 229 -9.36 -5.80 17.44
N ALA A 230 -9.53 -4.60 18.03
CA ALA A 230 -9.75 -3.40 17.24
C ALA A 230 -8.49 -2.85 16.57
N THR A 231 -7.30 -3.20 17.06
CA THR A 231 -6.03 -2.92 16.39
C THR A 231 -5.80 -3.89 15.22
N ALA A 232 -6.15 -5.17 15.39
CA ALA A 232 -6.09 -6.21 14.36
C ALA A 232 -7.33 -6.26 13.45
N ARG A 233 -8.21 -5.24 13.46
CA ARG A 233 -9.53 -5.26 12.78
C ARG A 233 -9.47 -5.65 11.30
N ASN A 234 -8.49 -5.12 10.55
CA ASN A 234 -8.36 -5.38 9.11
C ASN A 234 -8.02 -6.85 8.87
N ALA A 235 -7.08 -7.38 9.65
CA ALA A 235 -6.67 -8.77 9.60
C ALA A 235 -7.80 -9.73 10.00
N LEU A 236 -8.49 -9.42 11.10
CA LEU A 236 -9.61 -10.22 11.60
C LEU A 236 -10.72 -10.33 10.57
N VAL A 237 -11.13 -9.21 9.98
CA VAL A 237 -12.21 -9.19 8.98
C VAL A 237 -11.81 -9.97 7.73
N VAL A 238 -10.57 -9.85 7.26
CA VAL A 238 -10.08 -10.63 6.11
C VAL A 238 -10.04 -12.13 6.41
N LEU A 239 -9.55 -12.54 7.59
CA LEU A 239 -9.51 -13.95 8.00
C LEU A 239 -10.92 -14.53 8.12
N CYS A 240 -11.84 -13.82 8.80
CA CYS A 240 -13.23 -14.25 8.93
C CYS A 240 -13.94 -14.34 7.57
N ALA A 241 -13.79 -13.33 6.71
CA ALA A 241 -14.37 -13.34 5.36
C ALA A 241 -13.79 -14.47 4.51
N GLY A 242 -12.48 -14.73 4.63
CA GLY A 242 -11.81 -15.86 3.97
C GLY A 242 -12.33 -17.21 4.45
N LEU A 243 -12.56 -17.39 5.75
CA LEU A 243 -13.15 -18.61 6.32
C LEU A 243 -14.59 -18.83 5.84
N VAL A 244 -15.39 -17.77 5.78
CA VAL A 244 -16.74 -17.81 5.22
C VAL A 244 -16.68 -18.20 3.73
N ALA A 245 -15.82 -17.58 2.94
CA ALA A 245 -15.67 -17.93 1.54
C ALA A 245 -15.23 -19.40 1.34
N TYR A 246 -14.32 -19.88 2.20
CA TYR A 246 -13.84 -21.27 2.19
C TYR A 246 -14.94 -22.26 2.57
N SER A 247 -15.77 -21.97 3.57
CA SER A 247 -16.85 -22.89 3.98
C SER A 247 -17.87 -23.09 2.86
N PHE A 248 -18.26 -22.03 2.16
CA PHE A 248 -19.15 -22.13 1.01
C PHE A 248 -18.50 -22.91 -0.15
N GLN A 249 -17.20 -22.72 -0.39
CA GLN A 249 -16.46 -23.47 -1.42
C GLN A 249 -16.43 -24.98 -1.13
N VAL A 250 -16.23 -25.39 0.13
CA VAL A 250 -16.28 -26.80 0.56
C VAL A 250 -17.69 -27.37 0.42
N MET A 251 -18.74 -26.57 0.64
CA MET A 251 -20.13 -26.95 0.41
C MET A 251 -20.52 -27.02 -1.08
N GLY A 252 -19.60 -26.77 -2.01
CA GLY A 252 -19.84 -26.83 -3.46
C GLY A 252 -20.60 -25.63 -4.03
N SER A 253 -20.85 -24.59 -3.23
CA SER A 253 -21.49 -23.36 -3.67
C SER A 253 -20.47 -22.24 -3.81
N GLN A 254 -20.52 -21.47 -4.89
CA GLN A 254 -19.66 -20.32 -5.08
C GLN A 254 -20.52 -19.05 -5.10
N PRO A 255 -20.96 -18.53 -3.95
CA PRO A 255 -21.71 -17.28 -3.90
C PRO A 255 -20.83 -16.05 -4.14
N PHE A 256 -19.52 -16.15 -3.86
CA PHE A 256 -18.56 -15.05 -3.93
C PHE A 256 -17.62 -15.17 -5.13
N ARG A 257 -17.02 -14.03 -5.51
CA ARG A 257 -15.87 -14.02 -6.42
C ARG A 257 -14.56 -14.21 -5.65
N LEU A 258 -13.83 -15.26 -6.02
CA LEU A 258 -12.53 -15.58 -5.45
C LEU A 258 -11.41 -14.93 -6.27
N THR A 259 -10.33 -14.56 -5.60
CA THR A 259 -9.11 -13.96 -6.18
C THR A 259 -8.33 -14.89 -7.10
N GLY A 260 -8.64 -16.19 -7.12
CA GLY A 260 -7.99 -17.19 -7.95
C GLY A 260 -6.66 -17.68 -7.38
N SER A 261 -5.94 -18.48 -8.18
CA SER A 261 -4.65 -19.06 -7.79
C SER A 261 -3.52 -18.03 -7.87
N ILE A 262 -2.74 -17.91 -6.80
CA ILE A 262 -1.52 -17.11 -6.76
C ILE A 262 -0.33 -18.08 -6.86
N PRO A 263 0.58 -17.92 -7.84
CA PRO A 263 1.73 -18.81 -7.95
C PRO A 263 2.64 -18.66 -6.73
N GLN A 264 3.18 -19.79 -6.29
CA GLN A 264 4.07 -19.85 -5.15
C GLN A 264 5.50 -19.52 -5.56
N GLY A 265 6.25 -18.93 -4.62
CA GLY A 265 7.68 -18.66 -4.77
C GLY A 265 8.01 -17.24 -5.22
N LEU A 266 9.32 -16.97 -5.22
CA LEU A 266 9.90 -15.71 -5.64
C LEU A 266 10.12 -15.71 -7.16
N PRO A 267 9.97 -14.55 -7.83
CA PRO A 267 10.31 -14.44 -9.23
C PRO A 267 11.84 -14.61 -9.40
N PRO A 268 12.31 -15.14 -10.54
CA PRO A 268 13.73 -15.27 -10.79
C PRO A 268 14.40 -13.88 -10.82
N PHE A 269 15.57 -13.76 -10.19
CA PHE A 269 16.34 -12.51 -10.21
C PHE A 269 16.84 -12.23 -11.63
N ARG A 270 16.31 -11.18 -12.25
CA ARG A 270 16.63 -10.78 -13.63
C ARG A 270 16.54 -9.26 -13.74
N PRO A 271 17.37 -8.62 -14.59
CA PRO A 271 17.18 -7.22 -14.92
C PRO A 271 15.82 -7.00 -15.61
N PRO A 272 15.27 -5.77 -15.55
CA PRO A 272 14.07 -5.44 -16.32
C PRO A 272 14.30 -5.72 -17.80
N ARG A 273 13.26 -6.19 -18.49
CA ARG A 273 13.33 -6.39 -19.93
C ARG A 273 13.19 -5.04 -20.62
N PHE A 274 14.13 -4.72 -21.49
CA PHE A 274 14.13 -3.51 -22.31
C PHE A 274 13.47 -3.72 -23.68
N SER A 275 12.81 -4.85 -23.89
CA SER A 275 12.01 -5.13 -25.08
C SER A 275 10.84 -6.04 -24.73
N LEU A 276 9.74 -5.90 -25.46
CA LEU A 276 8.56 -6.73 -25.31
C LEU A 276 8.30 -7.48 -26.61
N ALA A 277 8.19 -8.80 -26.55
CA ALA A 277 7.69 -9.59 -27.67
C ALA A 277 6.15 -9.44 -27.73
N ALA A 278 5.64 -8.75 -28.76
CA ALA A 278 4.22 -8.62 -29.04
C ALA A 278 3.85 -9.49 -30.26
N PRO A 279 2.55 -9.79 -30.48
CA PRO A 279 2.10 -10.59 -31.62
C PRO A 279 2.51 -10.02 -32.98
N ASN A 280 2.63 -8.69 -33.06
CA ASN A 280 2.97 -7.96 -34.28
C ASN A 280 4.47 -7.64 -34.41
N GLY A 281 5.32 -8.23 -33.57
CA GLY A 281 6.77 -8.02 -33.55
C GLY A 281 7.32 -7.63 -32.17
N THR A 282 8.62 -7.41 -32.09
CA THR A 282 9.27 -6.95 -30.85
C THR A 282 9.14 -5.44 -30.72
N VAL A 283 8.52 -4.97 -29.63
CA VAL A 283 8.50 -3.56 -29.24
C VAL A 283 9.86 -3.22 -28.63
N PRO A 284 10.68 -2.36 -29.28
CA PRO A 284 11.99 -1.99 -28.77
C PRO A 284 11.91 -1.01 -27.58
N PHE A 285 13.02 -0.83 -26.87
CA PHE A 285 13.10 0.07 -25.72
C PHE A 285 12.61 1.51 -25.99
N PRO A 286 12.98 2.18 -27.09
CA PRO A 286 12.58 3.57 -27.31
C PRO A 286 11.07 3.74 -27.47
N SER A 287 10.39 2.80 -28.13
CA SER A 287 8.92 2.84 -28.22
C SER A 287 8.27 2.58 -26.87
N MET A 288 8.81 1.66 -26.05
CA MET A 288 8.32 1.49 -24.68
C MET A 288 8.44 2.78 -23.85
N LEU A 289 9.51 3.55 -24.02
CA LEU A 289 9.66 4.86 -23.37
C LEU A 289 8.64 5.87 -23.88
N GLN A 290 8.37 5.89 -25.19
CA GLN A 290 7.35 6.75 -25.79
C GLN A 290 5.94 6.39 -25.30
N ASP A 291 5.64 5.11 -25.19
CA ASP A 291 4.36 4.60 -24.67
C ASP A 291 4.14 5.04 -23.21
N MET A 292 5.19 4.97 -22.38
CA MET A 292 5.14 5.47 -20.99
C MET A 292 5.02 6.99 -20.93
N GLY A 293 5.63 7.70 -21.89
CA GLY A 293 5.52 9.14 -22.08
C GLY A 293 5.72 9.95 -20.80
N VAL A 294 4.71 10.76 -20.47
CA VAL A 294 4.70 11.61 -19.27
C VAL A 294 4.75 10.83 -17.95
N GLY A 295 4.40 9.53 -17.96
CA GLY A 295 4.49 8.65 -16.79
C GLY A 295 5.91 8.58 -16.21
N LEU A 296 6.94 8.67 -17.06
CA LEU A 296 8.34 8.68 -16.63
C LEU A 296 8.69 9.88 -15.76
N ALA A 297 7.98 11.01 -15.87
CA ALA A 297 8.16 12.18 -15.01
C ALA A 297 7.19 12.19 -13.83
N VAL A 298 5.92 11.85 -14.07
CA VAL A 298 4.85 11.95 -13.08
C VAL A 298 4.98 10.89 -11.99
N VAL A 299 5.26 9.64 -12.34
CA VAL A 299 5.31 8.51 -11.40
C VAL A 299 6.44 8.66 -10.37
N PRO A 300 7.70 8.97 -10.74
CA PRO A 300 8.75 9.16 -9.75
C PRO A 300 8.54 10.40 -8.88
N LEU A 301 8.00 11.49 -9.44
CA LEU A 301 7.67 12.69 -8.67
C LEU A 301 6.56 12.40 -7.64
N MET A 302 5.52 11.68 -8.04
CA MET A 302 4.43 11.29 -7.13
C MET A 302 4.91 10.32 -6.05
N GLY A 303 5.73 9.33 -6.40
CA GLY A 303 6.31 8.42 -5.40
C GLY A 303 7.17 9.15 -4.36
N LEU A 304 7.90 10.19 -4.78
CA LEU A 304 8.67 11.04 -3.87
C LEU A 304 7.75 11.88 -2.97
N LEU A 305 6.71 12.50 -3.54
CA LEU A 305 5.72 13.30 -2.80
C LEU A 305 5.02 12.45 -1.72
N GLU A 306 4.56 11.25 -2.08
CA GLU A 306 3.92 10.32 -1.13
C GLU A 306 4.86 9.93 0.00
N SER A 307 6.10 9.53 -0.33
CA SER A 307 7.08 9.13 0.68
C SER A 307 7.38 10.26 1.67
N VAL A 308 7.47 11.50 1.19
CA VAL A 308 7.70 12.69 2.02
C VAL A 308 6.47 13.03 2.85
N ALA A 309 5.26 12.94 2.28
CA ALA A 309 4.02 13.19 3.00
C ALA A 309 3.82 12.19 4.15
N ILE A 310 4.10 10.91 3.90
CA ILE A 310 4.07 9.85 4.92
C ILE A 310 5.14 10.12 5.98
N ALA A 311 6.38 10.39 5.58
CA ALA A 311 7.47 10.65 6.52
C ALA A 311 7.26 11.90 7.39
N LYS A 312 6.51 12.91 6.92
CA LYS A 312 6.13 14.09 7.71
C LYS A 312 4.95 13.85 8.65
N ALA A 313 4.16 12.80 8.41
CA ALA A 313 3.01 12.45 9.24
C ALA A 313 3.42 11.63 10.49
N PHE A 314 4.58 10.98 10.44
CA PHE A 314 5.25 10.33 11.56
C PHE A 314 6.24 11.27 12.25
#